data_AF-A0A662Q1I9-F1
#
_entry.id   AF-A0A662Q1I9-F1
#
_cell.length_a   1.000
_cell.length_b   1.000
_cell.length_c   1.000
_cell.angle_alpha   90.00
_cell.angle_beta   90.00
_cell.angle_gamma   90.00
#
_symmetry.space_group_name_H-M   'P 1'
#
loop_
_entity.id
_entity.type
_entity.pdbx_description
1 polymer ?
#
loop_
_entity_poly.entity_id
_entity_poly.type
_entity_poly.pdbx_seq_one_letter_code
_entity_poly.pdbx_strand_id
1 'polypeptide(L)' 'MRIKVPATSANLGAGFDVFGLALKEPYDIVDVTRIPEKNVR' A
#
# COMPACT_ATOMS: atom_id res chain seq x y z
N MET A 1 0.51 -6.21 -14.79
CA MET A 1 -0.63 -5.67 -14.01
C MET A 1 -0.18 -4.38 -13.35
N ARG A 2 -0.92 -3.28 -13.50
CA ARG A 2 -0.57 -1.97 -12.94
C ARG A 2 -1.63 -1.54 -11.92
N ILE A 3 -1.22 -1.17 -10.70
CA ILE A 3 -2.13 -0.86 -9.58
C ILE A 3 -1.73 0.47 -8.93
N LYS A 4 -2.72 1.25 -8.48
CA LYS A 4 -2.54 2.41 -7.59
C LYS A 4 -2.66 1.94 -6.14
N VAL A 5 -1.66 2.23 -5.30
CA VAL A 5 -1.65 1.86 -3.87
C VAL A 5 -1.76 3.13 -3.03
N PRO A 6 -2.90 3.40 -2.38
CA PRO A 6 -3.12 4.64 -1.65
C PRO A 6 -2.24 4.73 -0.41
N ALA A 7 -1.73 5.93 -0.14
CA ALA A 7 -1.20 6.27 1.17
C ALA A 7 -2.30 6.18 2.24
N THR A 8 -1.90 5.95 3.49
CA THR A 8 -2.82 5.86 4.63
C THR A 8 -2.40 6.79 5.75
N SER A 9 -3.38 7.21 6.55
CA SER A 9 -3.14 7.85 7.85
C SER A 9 -3.61 6.91 8.95
N ALA A 10 -2.72 6.58 9.89
CA ALA A 10 -2.99 5.66 10.99
C ALA A 10 -3.26 6.42 12.31
N ASN A 11 -3.80 5.70 13.30
CA ASN A 11 -4.11 6.11 14.67
C ASN A 11 -5.23 7.15 14.81
N LEU A 12 -5.22 8.22 14.01
CA LEU A 12 -6.24 9.29 14.02
C LEU A 12 -6.59 9.79 15.43
N GLY A 13 -5.56 10.02 16.26
CA GLY A 13 -5.71 10.44 17.66
C GLY A 13 -5.85 9.25 18.62
N ALA A 14 -6.98 9.15 19.31
CA ALA A 14 -7.23 8.12 20.33
C ALA A 14 -7.37 6.69 19.77
N GLY A 15 -7.41 6.52 18.44
CA GLY A 15 -7.52 5.23 17.78
C GLY A 15 -6.18 4.51 17.58
N PHE A 16 -5.23 4.66 18.52
CA PHE A 16 -3.92 4.01 18.46
C PHE A 16 -4.08 2.51 18.21
N ASP A 17 -3.38 2.00 17.20
CA ASP A 17 -3.41 0.60 16.74
C ASP A 17 -4.80 0.04 16.33
N VAL A 18 -5.80 0.91 16.13
CA VAL A 18 -7.15 0.51 15.69
C VAL A 18 -7.57 1.23 14.41
N PHE A 19 -7.39 2.55 14.33
CA PHE A 19 -7.91 3.33 13.22
C PHE A 19 -6.88 3.52 12.11
N GLY A 20 -7.36 3.43 10.87
CA GLY A 20 -6.63 3.76 9.66
C GLY A 20 -7.59 4.25 8.58
N LEU A 21 -7.16 5.26 7.82
CA LEU A 21 -7.91 5.82 6.70
C LEU A 21 -7.06 5.79 5.43
N ALA A 22 -7.59 5.21 4.36
CA ALA A 22 -6.99 5.29 3.03
C ALA A 22 -7.26 6.67 2.43
N LEU A 23 -6.21 7.29 1.89
CA LEU A 23 -6.29 8.59 1.25
C LEU A 23 -6.45 8.42 -0.26
N LYS A 24 -7.10 9.39 -0.90
CA LYS A 24 -7.18 9.42 -2.36
C LYS A 24 -5.82 9.68 -2.98
N GLU A 25 -5.04 10.59 -2.40
CA GLU A 25 -3.69 10.99 -2.82
C GLU A 25 -2.85 11.33 -1.56
N PRO A 26 -1.52 11.11 -1.58
CA PRO A 26 -0.74 10.48 -2.65
C PRO A 26 -0.97 8.96 -2.74
N TYR A 27 -0.53 8.37 -3.84
CA TYR A 27 -0.48 6.92 -4.02
C TYR A 27 0.75 6.52 -4.82
N ASP A 28 1.22 5.29 -4.61
CA ASP A 28 2.24 4.68 -5.44
C ASP A 28 1.62 4.02 -6.68
N ILE A 29 2.39 3.93 -7.76
CA ILE A 29 2.09 3.07 -8.91
C ILE A 29 2.98 1.84 -8.84
N VAL A 30 2.36 0.66 -8.75
CA VAL A 30 3.09 -0.63 -8.74
C VAL A 30 2.79 -1.38 -10.02
N ASP A 31 3.84 -1.72 -10.75
CA ASP A 31 3.82 -2.60 -11.91
C ASP A 31 4.30 -3.99 -11.53
N VAL A 32 3.48 -5.01 -11.83
CA VAL A 32 3.77 -6.41 -11.49
C VAL A 32 3.74 -7.28 -12.75
N THR A 33 4.78 -8.10 -12.89
CA THR A 33 4.93 -9.13 -13.91
C THR A 33 5.31 -10.45 -13.25
N ARG A 34 4.74 -11.57 -13.73
CA ARG A 34 5.14 -12.90 -13.28
C ARG A 34 6.52 -13.25 -13.85
N ILE A 35 7.40 -13.75 -12.99
CA ILE A 35 8.70 -14.33 -13.37
C ILE A 35 8.65 -15.86 -13.22
N PRO A 36 9.41 -16.63 -14.02
CA PRO A 36 9.35 -18.09 -14.02
C PRO A 36 9.93 -18.71 -12.75
N GLU A 37 10.89 -18.04 -12.11
CA GLU A 37 11.65 -18.57 -10.97
C GLU A 37 11.79 -17.51 -9.87
N LYS A 38 12.00 -17.96 -8.63
CA LYS A 38 12.18 -17.08 -7.47
C LYS A 38 13.54 -16.37 -7.58
N ASN A 39 13.51 -15.03 -7.64
CA ASN A 39 14.72 -14.19 -7.66
C ASN A 39 14.89 -13.39 -6.35
N VAL A 40 14.69 -14.07 -5.22
CA VAL A 40 15.00 -13.53 -3.88
C VAL A 40 15.61 -14.66 -3.04
N ARG A 41 16.60 -14.32 -2.21
CA ARG A 41 17.26 -15.26 -1.31
C ARG A 41 16.30 -15.77 -0.24
#